data_AF-A0A821GVQ8-F1
#
_entry.id   AF-A0A821GVQ8-F1
#
_cell.length_a   1.000
_cell.length_b   1.000
_cell.length_c   1.000
_cell.angle_alpha   90.00
_cell.angle_beta   90.00
_cell.angle_gamma   90.00
#
_symmetry.space_group_name_H-M   'P 1'
#
loop_
_entity.id
_entity.type
_entity.pdbx_description
1 polymer ?
#
loop_
_entity_poly.entity_id
_entity_poly.type
_entity_poly.pdbx_seq_one_letter_code
_entity_poly.pdbx_strand_id
1 'polypeptide(L)'
;RWKEFIDTFVRHTGAPIKESYTFEEKTKLLRANPVLAARLFEKRFNTFMNLFIKGGAWCLGIAEDWFARIEMQMRGSPHSHMPIWVKGAPVYIGLHTNEKTREEIVKFCDKYITTRFPSLEEDPILHYLIKELQSHSRNHSKSCLKLYKMLCSFGFPRPVARRTFICEPLKLENDDDKQKFKRMKEILIEMNATMNKLEKEKILSWSDFDNLLTKYNWTYEDYECALRVVHTRTTIIHKREPNARWINQYNEEILRAWNANMDIQFVLDPYACAKYLMSYTTKPEREMSLLLEATHKECREGNMSVREEMKKLTGT
;
A
#
# COMPACT_ATOMS: atom_id res chain seq x y z
N ARG A 1 -8.50 -14.43 8.93
CA ARG A 1 -8.85 -13.06 9.39
C ARG A 1 -10.37 -12.95 9.47
N TRP A 2 -11.10 -13.46 8.47
CA TRP A 2 -12.53 -13.74 8.59
C TRP A 2 -12.77 -15.13 9.16
N LYS A 3 -12.98 -15.22 10.48
CA LYS A 3 -13.23 -16.51 11.15
C LYS A 3 -14.47 -17.18 10.57
N GLU A 4 -15.48 -16.38 10.22
CA GLU A 4 -16.71 -16.83 9.60
C GLU A 4 -16.48 -17.57 8.26
N PHE A 5 -15.47 -17.19 7.48
CA PHE A 5 -15.10 -17.93 6.26
C PHE A 5 -14.48 -19.27 6.61
N ILE A 6 -13.51 -19.26 7.53
CA ILE A 6 -12.80 -20.48 7.95
C ILE A 6 -13.75 -21.48 8.58
N ASP A 7 -14.63 -21.03 9.48
CA ASP A 7 -15.65 -21.86 10.10
C ASP A 7 -16.60 -22.47 9.06
N THR A 8 -16.96 -21.71 8.02
CA THR A 8 -17.77 -22.20 6.90
C THR A 8 -17.04 -23.29 6.11
N PHE A 9 -15.74 -23.11 5.82
CA PHE A 9 -14.94 -24.14 5.15
C PHE A 9 -14.82 -25.42 6.00
N VAL A 10 -14.64 -25.29 7.31
CA VAL A 10 -14.51 -26.42 8.24
C VAL A 10 -15.83 -27.20 8.36
N ARG A 11 -16.96 -26.50 8.41
CA ARG A 11 -18.28 -27.15 8.35
C ARG A 11 -18.47 -27.93 7.06
N HIS A 12 -17.98 -27.40 5.92
CA HIS A 12 -18.06 -28.10 4.64
C HIS A 12 -17.24 -29.41 4.63
N THR A 13 -16.16 -29.48 5.40
CA THR A 13 -15.36 -30.71 5.55
C THR A 13 -15.90 -31.68 6.61
N GLY A 14 -17.00 -31.34 7.31
CA GLY A 14 -17.57 -32.16 8.39
C GLY A 14 -16.74 -32.18 9.68
N ALA A 15 -15.74 -31.30 9.81
CA ALA A 15 -14.85 -31.25 10.97
C ALA A 15 -15.41 -30.29 12.05
N PRO A 16 -15.08 -30.51 13.34
CA PRO A 16 -15.49 -29.59 14.40
C PRO A 16 -14.81 -28.23 14.28
N ILE A 17 -15.55 -27.16 14.57
CA ILE A 17 -15.01 -25.80 14.60
C ILE A 17 -14.06 -25.66 15.78
N LYS A 18 -12.89 -25.06 15.53
CA LYS A 18 -11.90 -24.71 16.56
C LYS A 18 -12.10 -23.26 17.00
N GLU A 19 -11.65 -22.96 18.22
CA GLU A 19 -11.60 -21.59 18.72
C GLU A 19 -10.63 -20.73 17.89
N SER A 20 -9.47 -21.30 17.55
CA SER A 20 -8.46 -20.67 16.71
C SER A 20 -7.85 -21.64 15.69
N TYR A 21 -7.30 -21.07 14.61
CA TYR A 21 -6.60 -21.81 13.56
C TYR A 21 -5.26 -21.14 13.26
N THR A 22 -4.23 -21.95 13.06
CA THR A 22 -2.92 -21.52 12.59
C THR A 22 -3.01 -20.93 11.17
N PHE A 23 -1.97 -20.18 10.76
CA PHE A 23 -1.90 -19.63 9.42
C PHE A 23 -1.89 -20.72 8.33
N GLU A 24 -1.19 -21.83 8.59
CA GLU A 24 -1.08 -22.95 7.68
C GLU A 24 -2.43 -23.68 7.50
N GLU A 25 -3.14 -23.97 8.58
CA GLU A 25 -4.48 -24.57 8.53
C GLU A 25 -5.45 -23.69 7.74
N LYS A 26 -5.47 -22.38 8.01
CA LYS A 26 -6.31 -21.42 7.28
C LYS A 26 -6.02 -21.45 5.79
N THR A 27 -4.74 -21.47 5.42
CA THR A 27 -4.30 -21.49 4.02
C THR A 27 -4.71 -22.80 3.34
N LYS A 28 -4.56 -23.94 4.03
CA LYS A 28 -4.97 -25.26 3.52
C LYS A 28 -6.48 -25.33 3.27
N LEU A 29 -7.29 -24.87 4.23
CA LEU A 29 -8.75 -24.82 4.10
C LEU A 29 -9.20 -23.94 2.95
N LEU A 30 -8.57 -22.77 2.79
CA LEU A 30 -8.89 -21.84 1.72
C LEU A 30 -8.52 -22.42 0.33
N ARG A 31 -7.36 -23.06 0.21
CA ARG A 31 -6.94 -23.73 -1.04
C ARG A 31 -7.81 -24.93 -1.40
N ALA A 32 -8.34 -25.63 -0.41
CA ALA A 32 -9.26 -26.76 -0.63
C ALA A 32 -10.66 -26.29 -1.08
N ASN A 33 -11.04 -25.03 -0.83
CA ASN A 33 -12.38 -24.50 -1.08
C ASN A 33 -12.36 -23.21 -1.93
N PRO A 34 -11.70 -23.17 -3.09
CA PRO A 34 -11.45 -21.92 -3.82
C PRO A 34 -12.74 -21.27 -4.34
N VAL A 35 -13.70 -22.06 -4.84
CA VAL A 35 -14.99 -21.55 -5.34
C VAL A 35 -15.82 -20.94 -4.21
N LEU A 36 -15.87 -21.60 -3.06
CA LEU A 36 -16.60 -21.10 -1.89
C LEU A 36 -15.92 -19.85 -1.32
N ALA A 37 -14.59 -19.82 -1.28
CA ALA A 37 -13.84 -18.64 -0.87
C ALA A 37 -14.12 -17.43 -1.78
N ALA A 38 -14.16 -17.63 -3.11
CA ALA A 38 -14.51 -16.59 -4.06
C ALA A 38 -15.94 -16.07 -3.86
N ARG A 39 -16.94 -16.95 -3.71
CA ARG A 39 -18.35 -16.57 -3.48
C ARG A 39 -18.55 -15.82 -2.16
N LEU A 40 -17.92 -16.29 -1.08
CA LEU A 40 -18.01 -15.61 0.22
C LEU A 40 -17.33 -14.23 0.16
N PHE A 41 -16.17 -14.15 -0.49
CA PHE A 41 -15.50 -12.87 -0.70
C PHE A 41 -16.36 -11.91 -1.52
N GLU A 42 -16.93 -12.36 -2.64
CA GLU A 42 -17.82 -11.55 -3.48
C GLU A 42 -19.01 -11.02 -2.69
N LYS A 43 -19.68 -11.88 -1.90
CA LYS A 43 -20.78 -11.46 -1.03
C LYS A 43 -20.33 -10.40 -0.02
N ARG A 44 -19.18 -10.60 0.63
CA ARG A 44 -18.62 -9.66 1.60
C ARG A 44 -18.23 -8.34 0.93
N PHE A 45 -17.60 -8.40 -0.23
CA PHE A 45 -17.17 -7.24 -1.03
C PHE A 45 -18.37 -6.43 -1.49
N ASN A 46 -19.39 -7.06 -2.09
CA ASN A 46 -20.60 -6.37 -2.55
C ASN A 46 -21.36 -5.73 -1.38
N THR A 47 -21.46 -6.42 -0.25
CA THR A 47 -22.07 -5.87 0.98
C THR A 47 -21.27 -4.67 1.49
N PHE A 48 -19.94 -4.77 1.52
CA PHE A 48 -19.06 -3.67 1.92
C PHE A 48 -19.22 -2.46 0.99
N MET A 49 -19.20 -2.68 -0.32
CA MET A 49 -19.39 -1.62 -1.31
C MET A 49 -20.75 -0.93 -1.17
N ASN A 50 -21.82 -1.70 -0.99
CA ASN A 50 -23.17 -1.16 -0.91
C ASN A 50 -23.48 -0.45 0.39
N LEU A 51 -22.82 -0.80 1.50
CA LEU A 51 -23.08 -0.17 2.80
C LEU A 51 -22.11 0.97 3.11
N PHE A 52 -20.81 0.76 2.88
CA PHE A 52 -19.75 1.67 3.36
C PHE A 52 -19.23 2.63 2.29
N ILE A 53 -19.18 2.20 1.03
CA ILE A 53 -18.61 3.02 -0.05
C ILE A 53 -19.69 3.78 -0.81
N LYS A 54 -20.70 3.07 -1.32
CA LYS A 54 -21.79 3.62 -2.13
C LYS A 54 -23.03 3.98 -1.31
N GLY A 55 -23.27 3.22 -0.24
CA GLY A 55 -24.38 3.43 0.69
C GLY A 55 -24.16 4.65 1.57
N GLY A 56 -25.18 5.00 2.36
CA GLY A 56 -25.23 6.26 3.11
C GLY A 56 -24.13 6.48 4.15
N ALA A 57 -23.28 5.50 4.44
CA ALA A 57 -22.11 5.72 5.30
C ALA A 57 -21.04 6.57 4.62
N TRP A 58 -20.92 6.50 3.29
CA TRP A 58 -20.02 7.34 2.48
C TRP A 58 -18.63 7.55 3.11
N CYS A 59 -17.96 6.45 3.51
CA CYS A 59 -16.70 6.51 4.25
C CYS A 59 -15.57 7.23 3.49
N LEU A 60 -15.71 7.40 2.17
CA LEU A 60 -14.81 8.17 1.29
C LEU A 60 -15.49 9.36 0.61
N GLY A 61 -16.71 9.72 1.03
CA GLY A 61 -17.61 10.62 0.31
C GLY A 61 -18.57 9.87 -0.63
N ILE A 62 -19.35 10.64 -1.40
CA ILE A 62 -20.32 10.08 -2.35
C ILE A 62 -19.55 9.51 -3.55
N ALA A 63 -19.50 8.19 -3.68
CA ALA A 63 -18.90 7.54 -4.85
C ALA A 63 -19.83 7.68 -6.07
N GLU A 64 -19.38 8.40 -7.09
CA GLU A 64 -20.11 8.54 -8.37
C GLU A 64 -19.84 7.34 -9.29
N ASP A 65 -18.60 6.87 -9.29
CA ASP A 65 -18.19 5.69 -10.05
C ASP A 65 -17.10 4.92 -9.32
N TRP A 66 -16.92 3.66 -9.67
CA TRP A 66 -15.89 2.80 -9.11
C TRP A 66 -15.63 1.61 -10.06
N PHE A 67 -14.40 1.12 -10.02
CA PHE A 67 -14.03 -0.12 -10.68
C PHE A 67 -13.26 -0.99 -9.70
N ALA A 68 -13.39 -2.31 -9.78
CA ALA A 68 -12.58 -3.20 -8.96
C ALA A 68 -12.03 -4.37 -9.79
N ARG A 69 -10.73 -4.58 -9.72
CA ARG A 69 -10.07 -5.79 -10.21
C ARG A 69 -9.69 -6.66 -9.03
N ILE A 70 -10.32 -7.83 -8.93
CA ILE A 70 -9.99 -8.83 -7.90
C ILE A 70 -8.87 -9.72 -8.41
N GLU A 71 -7.75 -9.71 -7.68
CA GLU A 71 -6.61 -10.59 -7.89
C GLU A 71 -6.58 -11.66 -6.79
N MET A 72 -6.47 -12.93 -7.17
CA MET A 72 -6.15 -14.00 -6.22
C MET A 72 -4.64 -14.01 -5.99
N GLN A 73 -4.20 -13.62 -4.81
CA GLN A 73 -2.78 -13.66 -4.46
C GLN A 73 -2.28 -15.11 -4.42
N MET A 74 -0.96 -15.34 -4.55
CA MET A 74 -0.34 -16.69 -4.50
C MET A 74 -0.69 -17.52 -3.25
N ARG A 75 -1.23 -16.88 -2.21
CA ARG A 75 -1.67 -17.52 -0.96
C ARG A 75 -3.16 -17.90 -0.97
N GLY A 76 -3.84 -17.70 -2.11
CA GLY A 76 -5.27 -17.93 -2.34
C GLY A 76 -6.17 -16.80 -1.84
N SER A 77 -5.65 -15.82 -1.11
CA SER A 77 -6.46 -14.71 -0.60
C SER A 77 -6.81 -13.72 -1.72
N PRO A 78 -8.09 -13.37 -1.90
CA PRO A 78 -8.50 -12.33 -2.82
C PRO A 78 -8.03 -10.95 -2.35
N HIS A 79 -7.58 -10.14 -3.28
CA HIS A 79 -7.12 -8.77 -3.09
C HIS A 79 -7.77 -7.87 -4.14
N SER A 80 -8.25 -6.69 -3.73
CA SER A 80 -8.99 -5.79 -4.61
C SER A 80 -8.14 -4.57 -4.95
N HIS A 81 -7.99 -4.30 -6.24
CA HIS A 81 -7.45 -3.06 -6.77
C HIS A 81 -8.61 -2.20 -7.26
N MET A 82 -8.84 -1.04 -6.62
CA MET A 82 -10.09 -0.31 -6.77
C MET A 82 -9.89 1.21 -6.84
N PRO A 83 -10.00 1.82 -8.03
CA PRO A 83 -10.23 3.26 -8.15
C PRO A 83 -11.69 3.59 -7.79
N ILE A 84 -11.87 4.70 -7.08
CA ILE A 84 -13.18 5.25 -6.70
C ILE A 84 -13.20 6.73 -7.09
N TRP A 85 -14.22 7.13 -7.83
CA TRP A 85 -14.49 8.52 -8.19
C TRP A 85 -15.44 9.11 -7.17
N VAL A 86 -14.96 10.08 -6.41
CA VAL A 86 -15.74 10.73 -5.35
C VAL A 86 -16.26 12.07 -5.87
N LYS A 87 -17.57 12.28 -5.72
CA LYS A 87 -18.26 13.50 -6.10
C LYS A 87 -17.62 14.73 -5.45
N GLY A 88 -17.24 15.70 -6.27
CA GLY A 88 -16.67 16.96 -5.79
C GLY A 88 -15.29 16.83 -5.14
N ALA A 89 -14.58 15.72 -5.36
CA ALA A 89 -13.17 15.64 -4.99
C ALA A 89 -12.36 16.71 -5.77
N PRO A 90 -11.43 17.41 -5.10
CA PRO A 90 -10.59 18.40 -5.76
C PRO A 90 -9.67 17.71 -6.78
N VAL A 91 -9.20 18.45 -7.79
CA VAL A 91 -8.37 17.88 -8.88
C VAL A 91 -7.01 18.56 -8.88
N TYR A 92 -5.95 17.75 -8.87
CA TYR A 92 -4.59 18.22 -9.08
C TYR A 92 -4.29 18.28 -10.58
N ILE A 93 -3.94 19.47 -11.08
CA ILE A 93 -3.63 19.73 -12.50
C ILE A 93 -2.16 20.11 -12.70
N GLY A 94 -1.27 19.52 -11.89
CA GLY A 94 0.18 19.78 -11.96
C GLY A 94 0.53 21.20 -11.50
N LEU A 95 1.49 21.81 -12.20
CA LEU A 95 1.99 23.17 -11.90
C LEU A 95 0.92 24.26 -11.97
N HIS A 96 -0.19 24.02 -12.68
CA HIS A 96 -1.31 24.96 -12.77
C HIS A 96 -2.27 24.89 -11.57
N THR A 97 -2.04 23.98 -10.62
CA THR A 97 -2.86 23.88 -9.42
C THR A 97 -2.56 25.07 -8.50
N ASN A 98 -3.54 25.95 -8.31
CA ASN A 98 -3.44 27.09 -7.41
C ASN A 98 -3.39 26.65 -5.94
N GLU A 99 -2.94 27.55 -5.05
CA GLU A 99 -2.75 27.22 -3.62
C GLU A 99 -4.04 26.83 -2.91
N LYS A 100 -5.17 27.50 -3.21
CA LYS A 100 -6.47 27.15 -2.62
C LYS A 100 -6.87 25.71 -2.94
N THR A 101 -6.70 25.28 -4.19
CA THR A 101 -6.97 23.89 -4.61
C THR A 101 -5.99 22.91 -3.97
N ARG A 102 -4.72 23.29 -3.78
CA ARG A 102 -3.74 22.46 -3.05
C ARG A 102 -4.16 22.24 -1.59
N GLU A 103 -4.61 23.29 -0.92
CA GLU A 103 -5.17 23.18 0.43
C GLU A 103 -6.44 22.32 0.47
N GLU A 104 -7.33 22.47 -0.51
CA GLU A 104 -8.53 21.63 -0.63
C GLU A 104 -8.17 20.16 -0.80
N ILE A 105 -7.16 19.82 -1.62
CA ILE A 105 -6.65 18.45 -1.75
C ILE A 105 -6.13 17.91 -0.43
N VAL A 106 -5.32 18.70 0.30
CA VAL A 106 -4.79 18.32 1.60
C VAL A 106 -5.91 18.06 2.61
N LYS A 107 -6.89 18.97 2.70
CA LYS A 107 -8.07 18.83 3.57
C LYS A 107 -8.91 17.60 3.19
N PHE A 108 -9.08 17.35 1.90
CA PHE A 108 -9.79 16.17 1.41
C PHE A 108 -9.07 14.88 1.79
N CYS A 109 -7.73 14.83 1.66
CA CYS A 109 -6.93 13.70 2.08
C CYS A 109 -7.01 13.47 3.60
N ASP A 110 -6.82 14.51 4.40
CA ASP A 110 -6.86 14.41 5.87
C ASP A 110 -8.24 14.01 6.40
N LYS A 111 -9.31 14.31 5.65
CA LYS A 111 -10.68 13.88 5.99
C LYS A 111 -10.86 12.36 5.88
N TYR A 112 -10.24 11.73 4.88
CA TYR A 112 -10.53 10.34 4.52
C TYR A 112 -9.37 9.36 4.73
N ILE A 113 -8.15 9.86 4.84
CA ILE A 113 -6.93 9.07 4.91
C ILE A 113 -6.14 9.51 6.14
N THR A 114 -5.83 8.55 7.00
CA THR A 114 -5.04 8.77 8.20
C THR A 114 -3.87 7.80 8.27
N THR A 115 -2.88 8.17 9.06
CA THR A 115 -1.78 7.29 9.49
C THR A 115 -1.68 7.23 11.01
N ARG A 116 -2.71 7.70 11.73
CA ARG A 116 -2.75 7.74 13.19
C ARG A 116 -2.57 6.34 13.76
N PHE A 117 -1.82 6.22 14.84
CA PHE A 117 -1.69 4.98 15.59
C PHE A 117 -2.01 5.27 17.06
N PRO A 118 -3.29 5.18 17.46
CA PRO A 118 -3.73 5.53 18.80
C PRO A 118 -3.12 4.60 19.85
N SER A 119 -3.02 5.08 21.08
CA SER A 119 -2.63 4.26 22.22
C SER A 119 -3.72 3.23 22.57
N LEU A 120 -3.37 2.25 23.41
CA LEU A 120 -4.36 1.29 23.93
C LEU A 120 -5.42 1.94 24.82
N GLU A 121 -5.09 3.07 25.46
CA GLU A 121 -6.00 3.82 26.31
C GLU A 121 -7.00 4.66 25.50
N GLU A 122 -6.56 5.19 24.36
CA GLU A 122 -7.40 6.00 23.47
C GLU A 122 -8.40 5.16 22.68
N ASP A 123 -7.94 4.10 22.03
CA ASP A 123 -8.79 3.22 21.23
C ASP A 123 -8.18 1.82 21.11
N PRO A 124 -8.50 0.90 22.03
CA PRO A 124 -7.90 -0.42 22.05
C PRO A 124 -8.23 -1.22 20.78
N ILE A 125 -9.47 -1.11 20.29
CA ILE A 125 -9.93 -1.85 19.10
C ILE A 125 -9.13 -1.41 17.87
N LEU A 126 -9.03 -0.10 17.64
CA LEU A 126 -8.30 0.44 16.50
C LEU A 126 -6.80 0.17 16.62
N HIS A 127 -6.24 0.28 17.82
CA HIS A 127 -4.84 -0.07 18.09
C HIS A 127 -4.54 -1.50 17.63
N TYR A 128 -5.36 -2.49 18.05
CA TYR A 128 -5.17 -3.88 17.63
C TYR A 128 -5.34 -4.07 16.12
N LEU A 129 -6.37 -3.46 15.51
CA LEU A 129 -6.58 -3.54 14.07
C LEU A 129 -5.39 -2.98 13.27
N ILE A 130 -4.85 -1.83 13.66
CA ILE A 130 -3.69 -1.22 12.99
C ILE A 130 -2.44 -2.08 13.18
N LYS A 131 -2.21 -2.55 14.41
CA LYS A 131 -1.07 -3.41 14.74
C LYS A 131 -1.07 -4.69 13.91
N GLU A 132 -2.24 -5.31 13.71
CA GLU A 132 -2.35 -6.55 12.94
C GLU A 132 -2.45 -6.37 11.42
N LEU A 133 -3.11 -5.29 10.96
CA LEU A 133 -3.54 -5.16 9.56
C LEU A 133 -2.82 -4.08 8.79
N GLN A 134 -2.34 -3.02 9.44
CA GLN A 134 -1.74 -1.87 8.78
C GLN A 134 -0.24 -1.72 9.05
N SER A 135 0.30 -2.49 10.01
CA SER A 135 1.73 -2.46 10.33
C SER A 135 2.53 -3.25 9.30
N HIS A 136 3.50 -2.59 8.69
CA HIS A 136 4.49 -3.21 7.83
C HIS A 136 5.57 -3.90 8.69
N SER A 137 5.94 -5.13 8.31
CA SER A 137 6.96 -5.89 9.03
C SER A 137 8.33 -5.21 8.96
N ARG A 138 8.96 -5.01 10.11
CA ARG A 138 10.37 -4.58 10.22
C ARG A 138 11.33 -5.65 9.70
N ASN A 139 10.91 -6.91 9.75
CA ASN A 139 11.62 -8.03 9.14
C ASN A 139 11.17 -8.16 7.68
N HIS A 140 11.87 -7.47 6.78
CA HIS A 140 11.55 -7.48 5.36
C HIS A 140 11.76 -8.87 4.73
N SER A 141 10.75 -9.39 4.05
CA SER A 141 10.88 -10.61 3.23
C SER A 141 11.72 -10.34 1.96
N LYS A 142 12.23 -11.40 1.32
CA LYS A 142 12.91 -11.29 0.02
C LYS A 142 12.06 -10.57 -1.04
N SER A 143 10.75 -10.84 -1.06
CA SER A 143 9.80 -10.17 -1.97
C SER A 143 9.49 -8.73 -1.59
N CYS A 144 9.71 -8.35 -0.33
CA CYS A 144 9.54 -6.98 0.13
C CYS A 144 10.70 -6.09 -0.29
N LEU A 145 11.89 -6.64 -0.53
CA LEU A 145 13.09 -5.86 -0.80
C LEU A 145 13.33 -5.71 -2.30
N LYS A 146 13.77 -4.51 -2.73
CA LYS A 146 14.25 -4.18 -4.07
C LYS A 146 15.72 -3.74 -4.01
N LEU A 147 16.31 -3.54 -5.19
CA LEU A 147 17.69 -3.03 -5.36
C LEU A 147 18.69 -3.84 -4.54
N TYR A 148 18.96 -5.07 -4.99
CA TYR A 148 19.88 -6.02 -4.33
C TYR A 148 19.58 -6.27 -2.85
N LYS A 149 18.28 -6.28 -2.50
CA LYS A 149 17.76 -6.52 -1.15
C LYS A 149 18.09 -5.42 -0.12
N MET A 150 18.43 -4.22 -0.56
CA MET A 150 18.83 -3.13 0.34
C MET A 150 17.66 -2.23 0.77
N LEU A 151 16.62 -2.11 -0.06
CA LEU A 151 15.54 -1.13 0.16
C LEU A 151 14.16 -1.78 0.17
N CYS A 152 13.28 -1.29 1.04
CA CYS A 152 11.88 -1.71 1.01
C CYS A 152 11.21 -1.25 -0.29
N SER A 153 10.56 -2.19 -0.99
CA SER A 153 9.81 -1.92 -2.23
C SER A 153 8.69 -0.91 -2.01
N PHE A 154 8.05 -0.98 -0.84
CA PHE A 154 6.96 -0.11 -0.42
C PHE A 154 7.44 1.21 0.23
N GLY A 155 8.75 1.42 0.37
CA GLY A 155 9.29 2.66 0.92
C GLY A 155 9.12 2.80 2.44
N PHE A 156 9.09 1.69 3.18
CA PHE A 156 9.20 1.70 4.64
C PHE A 156 10.66 1.76 5.12
N PRO A 157 10.92 2.38 6.28
CA PRO A 157 9.99 3.18 7.09
C PRO A 157 9.56 4.46 6.36
N ARG A 158 8.31 4.90 6.58
CA ARG A 158 7.77 6.13 5.99
C ARG A 158 8.33 7.37 6.71
N PRO A 159 8.45 8.52 6.03
CA PRO A 159 8.92 9.76 6.65
C PRO A 159 7.91 10.29 7.68
N VAL A 160 8.42 10.95 8.71
CA VAL A 160 7.61 11.70 9.68
C VAL A 160 7.16 13.00 9.01
N ALA A 161 5.98 13.50 9.34
CA ALA A 161 5.51 14.80 8.82
C ALA A 161 4.52 15.43 9.80
N ARG A 162 4.70 16.72 10.12
CA ARG A 162 3.81 17.45 11.03
C ARG A 162 2.43 17.72 10.41
N ARG A 163 2.38 17.78 9.08
CA ARG A 163 1.17 18.07 8.29
C ARG A 163 1.18 17.27 6.99
N THR A 164 0.03 17.14 6.38
CA THR A 164 -0.09 16.59 5.03
C THR A 164 0.24 17.68 4.00
N PHE A 165 0.97 17.32 2.95
CA PHE A 165 1.29 18.24 1.85
C PHE A 165 1.54 17.49 0.54
N ILE A 166 1.35 18.20 -0.57
CA ILE A 166 1.72 17.72 -1.90
C ILE A 166 3.23 17.91 -2.07
N CYS A 167 3.93 16.80 -2.27
CA CYS A 167 5.37 16.75 -2.45
C CYS A 167 5.69 16.62 -3.94
N GLU A 168 6.19 17.70 -4.52
CA GLU A 168 6.64 17.77 -5.90
C GLU A 168 8.16 17.55 -5.98
N PRO A 169 8.65 16.77 -6.96
CA PRO A 169 10.07 16.56 -7.15
C PRO A 169 10.81 17.88 -7.39
N LEU A 170 12.01 17.99 -6.83
CA LEU A 170 12.89 19.13 -7.15
C LEU A 170 13.44 18.99 -8.58
N LYS A 171 13.36 20.09 -9.33
CA LYS A 171 14.08 20.22 -10.61
C LYS A 171 15.53 20.57 -10.31
N LEU A 172 16.47 19.86 -10.93
CA LEU A 172 17.91 20.09 -10.78
C LEU A 172 18.41 20.73 -12.07
N GLU A 173 18.47 22.06 -12.10
CA GLU A 173 18.80 22.81 -13.32
C GLU A 173 20.24 23.36 -13.28
N ASN A 174 20.75 23.68 -12.08
CA ASN A 174 22.08 24.25 -11.90
C ASN A 174 22.95 23.48 -10.87
N ASP A 175 24.21 23.88 -10.71
CA ASP A 175 25.15 23.22 -9.78
C ASP A 175 24.80 23.46 -8.31
N ASP A 176 24.22 24.63 -7.97
CA ASP A 176 23.75 24.92 -6.62
C ASP A 176 22.60 23.97 -6.22
N ASP A 177 21.70 23.65 -7.16
CA ASP A 177 20.63 22.67 -6.99
C ASP A 177 21.21 21.28 -6.69
N LYS A 178 22.31 20.90 -7.36
CA LYS A 178 22.99 19.61 -7.09
C LYS A 178 23.57 19.57 -5.68
N GLN A 179 24.17 20.66 -5.22
CA GLN A 179 24.72 20.72 -3.85
C GLN A 179 23.60 20.69 -2.81
N LYS A 180 22.51 21.44 -3.03
CA LYS A 180 21.31 21.42 -2.20
C LYS A 180 20.69 20.03 -2.15
N PHE A 181 20.60 19.36 -3.29
CA PHE A 181 20.09 17.99 -3.42
C PHE A 181 20.96 16.98 -2.65
N LYS A 182 22.29 17.11 -2.71
CA LYS A 182 23.20 16.27 -1.93
C LYS A 182 22.97 16.44 -0.43
N ARG A 183 22.90 17.70 0.05
CA ARG A 183 22.62 18.02 1.45
C ARG A 183 21.28 17.43 1.92
N MET A 184 20.24 17.56 1.12
CA MET A 184 18.91 16.99 1.42
C MET A 184 18.92 15.46 1.49
N LYS A 185 19.68 14.79 0.63
CA LYS A 185 19.89 13.33 0.76
C LYS A 185 20.54 12.96 2.07
N GLU A 186 21.58 13.70 2.47
CA GLU A 186 22.29 13.48 3.74
C GLU A 186 21.33 13.61 4.93
N ILE A 187 20.50 14.68 4.96
CA ILE A 187 19.47 14.89 5.98
C ILE A 187 18.60 13.63 6.15
N LEU A 188 18.10 13.10 5.04
CA LEU A 188 17.17 11.98 5.08
C LEU A 188 17.83 10.65 5.45
N ILE A 189 19.03 10.40 4.95
CA ILE A 189 19.79 9.20 5.26
C ILE A 189 20.10 9.16 6.77
N GLU A 190 20.65 10.24 7.31
CA GLU A 190 21.04 10.35 8.72
C GLU A 190 19.83 10.35 9.66
N MET A 191 18.78 11.09 9.31
CA MET A 191 17.53 11.10 10.09
C MET A 191 16.93 9.69 10.13
N ASN A 192 16.83 9.02 8.98
CA ASN A 192 16.26 7.69 8.91
C ASN A 192 17.11 6.65 9.66
N ALA A 193 18.44 6.70 9.52
CA ALA A 193 19.36 5.81 10.23
C ALA A 193 19.24 5.96 11.75
N THR A 194 19.22 7.20 12.24
CA THR A 194 19.16 7.47 13.68
C THR A 194 17.81 7.12 14.28
N MET A 195 16.71 7.46 13.60
CA MET A 195 15.37 7.06 14.02
C MET A 195 15.23 5.54 14.06
N ASN A 196 15.76 4.81 13.07
CA ASN A 196 15.73 3.34 13.05
C ASN A 196 16.52 2.71 14.20
N LYS A 197 17.59 3.37 14.67
CA LYS A 197 18.34 2.93 15.85
C LYS A 197 17.49 3.12 17.11
N LEU A 198 16.95 4.32 17.31
CA LEU A 198 16.12 4.64 18.48
C LEU A 198 14.85 3.77 18.56
N GLU A 199 14.25 3.43 17.42
CA GLU A 199 13.07 2.56 17.34
C GLU A 199 13.29 1.13 17.82
N LYS A 200 14.54 0.70 17.99
CA LYS A 200 14.87 -0.61 18.58
C LYS A 200 14.79 -0.59 20.10
N GLU A 201 14.95 0.59 20.69
CA GLU A 201 15.06 0.80 22.13
C GLU A 201 13.75 1.30 22.72
N LYS A 202 12.99 2.10 21.97
CA LYS A 202 11.74 2.70 22.45
C LYS A 202 10.74 3.04 21.33
N ILE A 203 9.52 3.37 21.75
CA ILE A 203 8.52 4.01 20.89
C ILE A 203 8.90 5.48 20.74
N LEU A 204 8.97 5.95 19.49
CA LEU A 204 9.38 7.34 19.21
C LEU A 204 8.24 8.34 19.43
N SER A 205 8.60 9.49 19.98
CA SER A 205 7.72 10.66 20.16
C SER A 205 8.17 11.85 19.30
N TRP A 206 7.37 12.92 19.30
CA TRP A 206 7.78 14.21 18.70
C TRP A 206 9.02 14.80 19.37
N SER A 207 9.17 14.66 20.69
CA SER A 207 10.36 15.14 21.39
C SER A 207 11.63 14.44 20.90
N ASP A 208 11.56 13.15 20.58
CA ASP A 208 12.70 12.44 19.99
C ASP A 208 13.08 12.99 18.63
N PHE A 209 12.08 13.21 17.77
CA PHE A 209 12.30 13.78 16.45
C PHE A 209 12.89 15.20 16.52
N ASP A 210 12.38 16.04 17.42
CA ASP A 210 12.85 17.42 17.60
C ASP A 210 14.26 17.48 18.20
N ASN A 211 14.59 16.55 19.11
CA ASN A 211 15.94 16.39 19.64
C ASN A 211 16.93 15.99 18.53
N LEU A 212 16.50 15.19 17.55
CA LEU A 212 17.34 14.85 16.41
C LEU A 212 17.56 16.04 15.48
N LEU A 213 16.52 16.81 15.16
CA LEU A 213 16.66 18.04 14.38
C LEU A 213 17.67 18.99 15.05
N THR A 214 17.53 19.20 16.35
CA THR A 214 18.46 20.03 17.15
C THR A 214 19.88 19.46 17.13
N LYS A 215 20.05 18.14 17.32
CA LYS A 215 21.36 17.47 17.32
C LYS A 215 22.12 17.68 16.01
N TYR A 216 21.42 17.63 14.88
CA TYR A 216 22.01 17.81 13.55
C TYR A 216 22.02 19.27 13.06
N ASN A 217 21.54 20.20 13.89
CA ASN A 217 21.39 21.62 13.54
C ASN A 217 20.55 21.82 12.27
N TRP A 218 19.43 21.11 12.17
CA TRP A 218 18.45 21.24 11.09
C TRP A 218 17.14 21.79 11.61
N THR A 219 16.46 22.57 10.77
CA THR A 219 15.07 22.99 11.02
C THR A 219 14.08 21.94 10.50
N TYR A 220 12.82 22.02 10.92
CA TYR A 220 11.78 21.16 10.34
C TYR A 220 11.56 21.50 8.86
N GLU A 221 11.73 22.77 8.48
CA GLU A 221 11.65 23.25 7.10
C GLU A 221 12.76 22.63 6.24
N ASP A 222 13.98 22.52 6.75
CA ASP A 222 15.07 21.82 6.06
C ASP A 222 14.72 20.35 5.80
N TYR A 223 14.17 19.67 6.82
CA TYR A 223 13.73 18.28 6.70
C TYR A 223 12.56 18.10 5.74
N GLU A 224 11.52 18.93 5.84
CA GLU A 224 10.35 18.90 4.96
C GLU A 224 10.76 19.19 3.51
N CYS A 225 11.69 20.13 3.30
CA CYS A 225 12.26 20.38 1.98
C CYS A 225 13.05 19.17 1.47
N ALA A 226 13.81 18.50 2.36
CA ALA A 226 14.55 17.30 2.00
C ALA A 226 13.65 16.15 1.53
N LEU A 227 12.43 16.01 2.07
CA LEU A 227 11.46 15.00 1.62
C LEU A 227 11.16 15.08 0.11
N ARG A 228 11.30 16.26 -0.52
CA ARG A 228 11.11 16.45 -1.96
C ARG A 228 12.16 15.75 -2.82
N VAL A 229 13.31 15.39 -2.26
CA VAL A 229 14.41 14.72 -2.96
C VAL A 229 14.17 13.22 -3.13
N VAL A 230 13.42 12.60 -2.22
CA VAL A 230 13.17 11.14 -2.26
C VAL A 230 12.23 10.78 -3.40
N HIS A 231 11.32 11.68 -3.73
CA HIS A 231 10.22 11.38 -4.62
C HIS A 231 10.54 11.86 -6.04
N THR A 232 10.65 10.90 -6.95
CA THR A 232 10.84 11.15 -8.40
C THR A 232 9.54 11.53 -9.10
N ARG A 233 8.40 11.46 -8.40
CA ARG A 233 7.07 11.79 -8.89
C ARG A 233 6.34 12.60 -7.84
N THR A 234 5.38 13.41 -8.27
CA THR A 234 4.48 14.10 -7.36
C THR A 234 3.71 13.08 -6.52
N THR A 235 3.75 13.24 -5.20
CA THR A 235 3.08 12.36 -4.24
C THR A 235 2.48 13.19 -3.11
N ILE A 236 1.54 12.61 -2.36
CA ILE A 236 1.11 13.18 -1.08
C ILE A 236 1.96 12.59 0.04
N ILE A 237 2.54 13.46 0.86
CA ILE A 237 3.11 13.07 2.15
C ILE A 237 2.04 13.34 3.18
N HIS A 238 1.53 12.29 3.81
CA HIS A 238 0.54 12.41 4.87
C HIS A 238 1.20 12.79 6.18
N LYS A 239 0.50 13.61 6.98
CA LYS A 239 0.81 13.84 8.39
C LYS A 239 1.05 12.50 9.06
N ARG A 240 2.21 12.35 9.69
CA ARG A 240 2.64 11.09 10.29
C ARG A 240 3.47 11.33 11.53
N GLU A 241 3.02 10.72 12.61
CA GLU A 241 3.73 10.74 13.89
C GLU A 241 4.96 9.81 13.89
N PRO A 242 5.97 10.09 14.71
CA PRO A 242 7.18 9.26 14.84
C PRO A 242 6.91 7.78 15.16
N ASN A 243 5.91 7.48 15.98
CA ASN A 243 5.51 6.10 16.30
C ASN A 243 4.83 5.36 15.14
N ALA A 244 4.31 6.09 14.14
CA ALA A 244 3.51 5.55 13.05
C ALA A 244 4.30 5.34 11.75
N ARG A 245 5.64 5.45 11.78
CA ARG A 245 6.53 5.28 10.60
C ARG A 245 6.36 3.95 9.86
N TRP A 246 5.82 2.93 10.52
CA TRP A 246 5.62 1.59 9.98
C TRP A 246 4.14 1.27 9.63
N ILE A 247 3.26 2.26 9.68
CA ILE A 247 1.83 2.08 9.44
C ILE A 247 1.45 2.47 8.01
N ASN A 248 0.67 1.68 7.29
CA ASN A 248 0.13 2.07 5.99
C ASN A 248 -0.95 3.16 6.13
N GLN A 249 -1.25 3.86 5.03
CA GLN A 249 -2.39 4.77 4.94
C GLN A 249 -3.69 3.98 4.99
N TYR A 250 -4.64 4.41 5.83
CA TYR A 250 -5.92 3.74 5.98
C TYR A 250 -7.04 4.73 6.29
N ASN A 251 -8.28 4.25 6.24
CA ASN A 251 -9.46 4.96 6.72
C ASN A 251 -10.01 4.20 7.94
N GLU A 252 -10.28 4.90 9.05
CA GLU A 252 -10.63 4.25 10.32
C GLU A 252 -11.93 3.43 10.21
N GLU A 253 -12.96 3.98 9.56
CA GLU A 253 -14.25 3.32 9.39
C GLU A 253 -14.15 2.10 8.48
N ILE A 254 -13.46 2.25 7.35
CA ILE A 254 -13.22 1.14 6.42
C ILE A 254 -12.39 0.06 7.09
N LEU A 255 -11.40 0.40 7.91
CA LEU A 255 -10.58 -0.59 8.61
C LEU A 255 -11.41 -1.45 9.55
N ARG A 256 -12.32 -0.83 10.31
CA ARG A 256 -13.24 -1.56 11.20
C ARG A 256 -14.23 -2.43 10.43
N ALA A 257 -14.80 -1.89 9.36
CA ALA A 257 -15.81 -2.59 8.56
C ALA A 257 -15.21 -3.74 7.73
N TRP A 258 -14.14 -3.44 7.00
CA TRP A 258 -13.51 -4.39 6.08
C TRP A 258 -12.66 -5.42 6.81
N ASN A 259 -12.01 -5.04 7.91
CA ASN A 259 -11.14 -5.89 8.73
C ASN A 259 -10.06 -6.62 7.90
N ALA A 260 -9.41 -5.86 7.02
CA ALA A 260 -8.26 -6.31 6.25
C ALA A 260 -7.32 -5.12 5.94
N ASN A 261 -6.10 -5.45 5.50
CA ASN A 261 -5.13 -4.44 5.08
C ASN A 261 -5.70 -3.59 3.92
N MET A 262 -5.34 -2.30 3.90
CA MET A 262 -5.64 -1.38 2.81
C MET A 262 -4.46 -0.42 2.61
N ASP A 263 -4.42 0.20 1.44
CA ASP A 263 -3.47 1.26 1.09
C ASP A 263 -4.26 2.29 0.29
N ILE A 264 -4.89 3.23 0.99
CA ILE A 264 -5.75 4.24 0.36
C ILE A 264 -4.89 5.43 -0.04
N GLN A 265 -4.95 5.81 -1.31
CA GLN A 265 -4.15 6.88 -1.88
C GLN A 265 -5.01 7.80 -2.74
N PHE A 266 -4.81 9.10 -2.59
CA PHE A 266 -5.38 10.09 -3.48
C PHE A 266 -4.61 10.12 -4.80
N VAL A 267 -5.34 10.08 -5.93
CA VAL A 267 -4.74 10.04 -7.26
C VAL A 267 -4.40 11.45 -7.72
N LEU A 268 -3.10 11.75 -7.78
CA LEU A 268 -2.59 13.01 -8.34
C LEU A 268 -2.35 12.95 -9.86
N ASP A 269 -2.17 11.74 -10.41
CA ASP A 269 -1.88 11.52 -11.82
C ASP A 269 -2.85 10.47 -12.38
N PRO A 270 -3.89 10.89 -13.13
CA PRO A 270 -4.85 9.98 -13.76
C PRO A 270 -4.19 8.98 -14.72
N TYR A 271 -3.11 9.37 -15.40
CA TYR A 271 -2.38 8.48 -16.30
C TYR A 271 -1.64 7.38 -15.52
N ALA A 272 -1.01 7.74 -14.40
CA ALA A 272 -0.41 6.74 -13.50
C ALA A 272 -1.46 5.77 -12.95
N CYS A 273 -2.67 6.25 -12.62
CA CYS A 273 -3.78 5.40 -12.19
C CYS A 273 -4.25 4.46 -13.31
N ALA A 274 -4.45 4.97 -14.52
CA ALA A 274 -4.82 4.15 -15.67
C ALA A 274 -3.74 3.07 -15.96
N LYS A 275 -2.46 3.45 -15.95
CA LYS A 275 -1.33 2.52 -16.13
C LYS A 275 -1.29 1.46 -15.03
N TYR A 276 -1.55 1.86 -13.79
CA TYR A 276 -1.66 0.93 -12.66
C TYR A 276 -2.77 -0.08 -12.91
N LEU A 277 -3.98 0.36 -13.25
CA LEU A 277 -5.11 -0.53 -13.52
C LEU A 277 -4.84 -1.47 -14.68
N MET A 278 -4.30 -0.93 -15.77
CA MET A 278 -3.90 -1.71 -16.94
C MET A 278 -2.94 -2.85 -16.56
N SER A 279 -1.98 -2.60 -15.66
CA SER A 279 -1.03 -3.63 -15.25
C SER A 279 -1.66 -4.82 -14.52
N TYR A 280 -2.83 -4.64 -13.89
CA TYR A 280 -3.58 -5.70 -13.22
C TYR A 280 -4.67 -6.31 -14.09
N THR A 281 -5.23 -5.55 -15.02
CA THR A 281 -6.16 -6.12 -16.02
C THR A 281 -5.41 -7.03 -16.98
N THR A 282 -4.22 -6.63 -17.44
CA THR A 282 -3.40 -7.39 -18.41
C THR A 282 -2.43 -8.39 -17.77
N LYS A 283 -2.59 -8.64 -16.45
CA LYS A 283 -1.71 -9.54 -15.70
C LYS A 283 -1.74 -10.98 -16.23
N PRO A 284 -2.92 -11.60 -16.51
CA PRO A 284 -2.99 -12.95 -17.06
C PRO A 284 -2.25 -13.08 -18.39
N GLU A 285 -2.38 -12.10 -19.28
CA GLU A 285 -1.71 -12.06 -20.58
C GLU A 285 -0.20 -11.99 -20.40
N ARG A 286 0.28 -11.17 -19.46
CA ARG A 286 1.70 -11.08 -19.13
C ARG A 286 2.26 -12.39 -18.56
N GLU A 287 1.54 -13.04 -17.66
CA GLU A 287 1.94 -14.33 -17.10
C GLU A 287 2.01 -15.41 -18.19
N MET A 288 1.05 -15.42 -19.11
CA MET A 288 1.05 -16.29 -20.28
C MET A 288 2.25 -16.00 -21.21
N SER A 289 2.53 -14.73 -21.52
CA SER A 289 3.68 -14.36 -22.35
C SER A 289 5.01 -14.82 -21.74
N LEU A 290 5.19 -14.67 -20.43
CA LEU A 290 6.40 -15.15 -19.73
C LEU A 290 6.53 -16.67 -19.79
N LEU A 291 5.42 -17.40 -19.64
CA LEU A 291 5.42 -18.85 -19.79
C LEU A 291 5.84 -19.27 -21.20
N LEU A 292 5.27 -18.63 -22.23
CA LEU A 292 5.60 -18.90 -23.63
C LEU A 292 7.07 -18.57 -23.93
N GLU A 293 7.60 -17.46 -23.41
CA GLU A 293 9.01 -17.09 -23.58
C GLU A 293 9.96 -18.09 -22.90
N ALA A 294 9.63 -18.56 -21.70
CA ALA A 294 10.38 -19.61 -21.01
C ALA A 294 10.35 -20.93 -21.78
N THR A 295 9.18 -21.35 -22.26
CA THR A 295 9.03 -22.57 -23.07
C THR A 295 9.81 -22.47 -24.38
N HIS A 296 9.75 -21.34 -25.08
CA HIS A 296 10.54 -21.09 -26.29
C HIS A 296 12.05 -21.14 -26.01
N LYS A 297 12.50 -20.57 -24.88
CA LYS A 297 13.91 -20.62 -24.46
C LYS A 297 14.36 -22.06 -24.17
N GLU A 298 13.59 -22.84 -23.43
CA GLU A 298 13.86 -24.26 -23.17
C GLU A 298 13.90 -25.09 -24.46
N CYS A 299 13.01 -24.81 -25.42
CA CYS A 299 13.00 -25.49 -26.71
C CYS A 299 14.26 -25.19 -27.53
N ARG A 300 14.75 -23.94 -27.51
CA ARG A 300 16.01 -23.55 -28.15
C ARG A 300 17.23 -24.19 -27.48
N GLU A 301 17.29 -24.21 -26.16
CA GLU A 301 18.40 -24.84 -25.42
C GLU A 301 18.44 -26.37 -25.64
N GLY A 302 17.28 -26.99 -25.87
CA GLY A 302 17.14 -28.41 -26.20
C GLY A 302 17.31 -28.76 -27.69
N ASN A 303 17.63 -27.80 -28.59
CA ASN A 303 17.68 -27.99 -30.05
C ASN A 303 16.40 -28.65 -30.63
N MET A 304 15.24 -28.32 -30.08
CA MET A 304 13.96 -28.85 -30.56
C MET A 304 13.60 -28.24 -31.93
N SER A 305 12.96 -29.03 -32.81
CA SER A 305 12.47 -28.49 -34.07
C SER A 305 11.29 -27.55 -33.85
N VAL A 306 11.09 -26.58 -34.76
CA VAL A 306 9.97 -25.61 -34.71
C VAL A 306 8.60 -26.30 -34.59
N ARG A 307 8.45 -27.50 -35.16
CA ARG A 307 7.21 -28.29 -35.08
C ARG A 307 6.97 -28.87 -33.68
N GLU A 308 8.02 -29.29 -32.99
CA GLU A 308 7.94 -29.83 -31.63
C GLU A 308 7.77 -28.72 -30.59
N GLU A 309 8.37 -27.56 -30.84
CA GLU A 309 8.15 -26.33 -30.08
C GLU A 309 6.69 -25.89 -30.13
N MET A 310 6.11 -25.81 -31.34
CA MET A 310 4.69 -25.47 -31.51
C MET A 310 3.77 -26.42 -30.74
N LYS A 311 4.02 -27.74 -30.80
CA LYS A 311 3.24 -28.74 -30.04
C LYS A 311 3.30 -28.54 -28.53
N LYS A 312 4.50 -28.24 -27.99
CA LYS A 312 4.68 -27.92 -26.57
C LYS A 312 3.93 -26.66 -26.15
N LEU A 313 3.96 -25.62 -26.98
CA LEU A 313 3.29 -24.35 -26.72
C LEU A 313 1.76 -24.46 -26.80
N THR A 314 1.21 -25.31 -27.68
CA THR A 314 -0.23 -25.49 -27.86
C THR A 314 -0.84 -26.59 -27.01
N GLY A 315 -0.03 -27.38 -26.29
CA GLY A 315 -0.50 -28.48 -25.45
C GLY A 315 -1.10 -29.66 -26.23
N THR A 316 -0.69 -29.85 -27.48
CA THR A 316 -1.16 -30.88 -28.43
C THR A 316 -0.02 -31.67 -29.02
#